data_AF-A0A2V9TWN0-F1
#
_entry.id   AF-A0A2V9TWN0-F1
#
_cell.length_a   1.000
_cell.length_b   1.000
_cell.length_c   1.000
_cell.angle_alpha   90.00
_cell.angle_beta   90.00
_cell.angle_gamma   90.00
#
_symmetry.space_group_name_H-M   'P 1'
#
loop_
_entity.id
_entity.type
_entity.pdbx_description
1 polymer ?
#
loop_
_entity_poly.entity_id
_entity_poly.type
_entity_poly.pdbx_seq_one_letter_code
_entity_poly.pdbx_strand_id
1 'polypeptide(L)'
;MSSDPVLLVHGGAWAIPDDMVEAHLNGVRNAIAAGWRVLQHGGTALDAVEEAVVIMEDDETFDAGCGSFLNRDGKVQLDALIMDGSTLRAGGV
;
A
#
# COMPACT_ATOMS: atom_id res chain seq x y z
N MET A 1 -24.80 13.28 -2.94
CA MET A 1 -24.21 13.40 -1.58
C MET A 1 -22.73 13.60 -1.79
N SER A 2 -22.15 14.70 -1.30
CA SER A 2 -20.70 14.80 -1.21
C SER A 2 -20.30 13.90 -0.06
N SER A 3 -19.81 12.70 -0.37
CA SER A 3 -19.23 11.82 0.65
C SER A 3 -17.80 12.27 0.88
N ASP A 4 -17.48 12.67 2.11
CA ASP A 4 -16.09 12.88 2.50
C ASP A 4 -15.37 11.52 2.43
N PRO A 5 -14.34 11.37 1.58
CA PRO A 5 -13.68 10.09 1.42
C PRO A 5 -12.87 9.76 2.66
N VAL A 6 -12.70 8.46 2.91
CA VAL A 6 -11.81 7.94 3.96
C VAL A 6 -10.84 6.99 3.31
N LEU A 7 -9.55 7.17 3.60
CA LEU A 7 -8.47 6.29 3.15
C LEU A 7 -7.70 5.80 4.38
N LEU A 8 -7.41 4.50 4.42
CA LEU A 8 -6.58 3.89 5.46
C LEU A 8 -5.49 3.06 4.77
N VAL A 9 -4.29 3.08 5.35
CA VAL A 9 -3.12 2.33 4.89
C VAL A 9 -2.50 1.64 6.10
N HIS A 10 -2.01 0.41 5.92
CA HIS A 10 -1.22 -0.29 6.91
C HIS A 10 0.07 -0.82 6.28
N GLY A 11 1.14 -0.89 7.06
CA GLY A 11 2.38 -1.59 6.68
C GLY A 11 2.22 -3.10 6.85
N GLY A 12 2.78 -3.64 7.91
CA GLY A 12 2.63 -5.03 8.32
C GLY A 12 2.58 -5.16 9.84
N ALA A 13 2.38 -6.39 10.32
CA ALA A 13 2.33 -6.68 11.75
C ALA A 13 3.57 -7.48 12.17
N TRP A 14 4.48 -6.85 12.91
CA TRP A 14 5.63 -7.50 13.54
C TRP A 14 6.11 -6.66 14.76
N ALA A 15 6.95 -7.24 15.62
CA ALA A 15 7.73 -6.51 16.62
C ALA A 15 8.84 -5.64 15.98
N ILE A 16 8.44 -4.52 15.35
CA ILE A 16 9.34 -3.63 14.60
C ILE A 16 10.47 -3.15 15.53
N PRO A 17 11.76 -3.34 15.16
CA PRO A 17 12.89 -2.82 15.92
C PRO A 17 12.82 -1.30 16.08
N ASP A 18 13.24 -0.77 17.23
CA ASP A 18 13.15 0.67 17.55
C ASP A 18 13.81 1.57 16.49
N ASP A 19 14.93 1.12 15.90
CA ASP A 19 15.66 1.84 14.85
C ASP A 19 14.95 1.83 13.48
N MET A 20 13.99 0.94 13.29
CA MET A 20 13.18 0.83 12.07
C MET A 20 11.80 1.50 12.18
N VAL A 21 11.36 1.87 13.39
CA VAL A 21 10.02 2.45 13.61
C VAL A 21 9.78 3.71 12.79
N GLU A 22 10.74 4.64 12.77
CA GLU A 22 10.59 5.90 12.04
C GLU A 22 10.48 5.68 10.53
N ALA A 23 11.23 4.72 9.97
CA ALA A 23 11.12 4.37 8.55
C ALA A 23 9.70 3.88 8.22
N HIS A 24 9.14 2.97 9.03
CA HIS A 24 7.78 2.45 8.83
C HIS A 24 6.71 3.53 8.95
N LEU A 25 6.83 4.42 9.94
CA LEU A 25 5.91 5.54 10.12
C LEU A 25 5.96 6.50 8.92
N ASN A 26 7.15 6.77 8.39
CA ASN A 26 7.31 7.63 7.22
C ASN A 26 6.78 6.97 5.94
N GLY A 27 7.04 5.68 5.74
CA GLY A 27 6.52 4.93 4.61
C GLY A 27 4.98 4.96 4.54
N VAL A 28 4.30 4.70 5.67
CA VAL A 28 2.82 4.79 5.72
C VAL A 28 2.32 6.22 5.51
N ARG A 29 3.03 7.24 6.02
CA ARG A 29 2.70 8.66 5.79
C ARG A 29 2.84 9.05 4.31
N ASN A 30 3.86 8.54 3.64
CA ASN A 30 4.08 8.80 2.22
C ASN A 30 2.99 8.14 1.37
N ALA A 31 2.68 6.87 1.65
CA ALA A 31 1.62 6.11 0.98
C ALA A 31 0.25 6.77 1.14
N ILE A 32 -0.14 7.14 2.37
CA ILE A 32 -1.43 7.80 2.60
C ILE A 32 -1.49 9.17 1.90
N ALA A 33 -0.40 9.94 1.88
CA ALA A 33 -0.36 11.24 1.23
C ALA A 33 -0.54 11.12 -0.30
N ALA A 34 0.08 10.11 -0.92
CA ALA A 34 -0.04 9.86 -2.35
C ALA A 34 -1.46 9.44 -2.75
N GLY A 35 -2.04 8.44 -2.07
CA GLY A 35 -3.43 8.03 -2.32
C GLY A 35 -4.44 9.15 -2.02
N TRP A 36 -4.21 9.94 -0.96
CA TRP A 36 -5.08 11.08 -0.65
C TRP A 36 -5.03 12.19 -1.71
N ARG A 37 -3.87 12.40 -2.34
CA ARG A 37 -3.73 13.32 -3.48
C ARG A 37 -4.62 12.87 -4.65
N VAL A 38 -4.71 11.57 -4.94
CA VAL A 38 -5.59 11.05 -5.99
C VAL A 38 -7.06 11.41 -5.71
N LEU A 39 -7.54 11.15 -4.49
CA LEU A 39 -8.91 11.49 -4.09
C LEU A 39 -9.20 12.98 -4.16
N GLN A 40 -8.27 13.84 -3.72
CA GLN A 40 -8.42 15.30 -3.80
C GLN A 40 -8.54 15.83 -5.23
N HIS A 41 -7.96 15.14 -6.22
CA HIS A 41 -8.05 15.51 -7.63
C HIS A 41 -9.25 14.85 -8.34
N GLY A 42 -10.16 14.21 -7.58
CA GLY A 42 -11.36 13.57 -8.13
C GLY A 42 -11.12 12.18 -8.73
N GLY A 43 -9.98 11.55 -8.43
CA GLY A 43 -9.70 10.16 -8.79
C GLY A 43 -10.62 9.17 -8.05
N THR A 44 -10.65 7.93 -8.51
CA THR A 44 -11.51 6.90 -7.92
C THR A 44 -10.91 6.32 -6.64
N ALA A 45 -11.72 5.60 -5.86
CA ALA A 45 -11.22 4.83 -4.72
C ALA A 45 -10.21 3.76 -5.16
N LEU A 46 -10.37 3.20 -6.37
CA LEU A 46 -9.48 2.20 -6.94
C LEU A 46 -8.10 2.80 -7.24
N ASP A 47 -8.08 3.95 -7.93
CA ASP A 47 -6.83 4.67 -8.24
C ASP A 47 -6.09 5.10 -6.95
N ALA A 48 -6.85 5.49 -5.91
CA ALA A 48 -6.27 5.94 -4.66
C ALA A 48 -5.59 4.84 -3.85
N VAL A 49 -6.18 3.64 -3.81
CA VAL A 49 -5.56 2.50 -3.12
C VAL A 49 -4.40 1.93 -3.92
N GLU A 50 -4.48 1.94 -5.25
CA GLU A 50 -3.38 1.54 -6.14
C GLU A 50 -2.16 2.45 -5.93
N GLU A 51 -2.33 3.78 -6.02
CA GLU A 51 -1.23 4.73 -5.80
C GLU A 51 -0.61 4.58 -4.40
N ALA A 52 -1.43 4.39 -3.36
CA ALA A 52 -0.91 4.21 -2.00
C ALA A 52 -0.06 2.94 -1.89
N VAL A 53 -0.49 1.83 -2.51
CA VAL A 53 0.24 0.55 -2.49
C VAL A 53 1.51 0.63 -3.35
N VAL A 54 1.50 1.30 -4.51
CA VAL A 54 2.70 1.51 -5.34
C VAL A 54 3.81 2.21 -4.53
N ILE A 55 3.46 3.26 -3.77
CA ILE A 55 4.42 3.94 -2.89
C ILE A 55 4.97 3.01 -1.80
N MET A 56 4.18 2.05 -1.33
CA MET A 56 4.65 1.05 -0.38
C MET A 56 5.53 -0.02 -1.04
N GLU A 57 5.21 -0.46 -2.24
CA GLU A 57 6.00 -1.44 -3.01
C GLU A 57 7.38 -0.89 -3.42
N ASP A 58 7.51 0.43 -3.58
CA ASP A 58 8.79 1.08 -3.88
C ASP A 58 9.65 1.36 -2.62
N ASP A 59 9.08 1.21 -1.41
CA ASP A 59 9.75 1.47 -0.14
C ASP A 59 10.29 0.18 0.49
N GLU A 60 11.62 0.04 0.50
CA GLU A 60 12.37 -1.12 1.03
C GLU A 60 12.04 -1.49 2.48
N THR A 61 11.36 -0.61 3.21
CA THR A 61 10.89 -0.85 4.57
C THR A 61 9.80 -1.93 4.63
N PHE A 62 9.03 -2.12 3.55
CA PHE A 62 7.87 -3.04 3.55
C PHE A 62 8.18 -4.35 2.83
N ASP A 63 7.52 -5.43 3.31
CA ASP A 63 7.55 -6.74 2.65
C ASP A 63 6.56 -6.78 1.47
N ALA A 64 6.79 -5.92 0.49
CA ALA A 64 6.04 -5.81 -0.76
C ALA A 64 6.98 -5.22 -1.85
N GLY A 65 6.84 -5.65 -3.11
CA GLY A 65 7.67 -5.14 -4.19
C GLY A 65 9.19 -5.16 -3.89
N CYS A 66 9.79 -3.98 -3.81
CA CYS A 66 11.17 -3.78 -3.38
C CYS A 66 11.24 -3.80 -1.84
N GLY A 67 12.00 -4.73 -1.28
CA GLY A 67 12.04 -4.99 0.17
C GLY A 67 11.46 -6.36 0.56
N SER A 68 10.77 -7.01 -0.38
CA SER A 68 10.16 -8.30 -0.15
C SER A 68 11.13 -9.40 0.30
N PHE A 69 10.62 -10.25 1.17
CA PHE A 69 11.35 -11.38 1.69
C PHE A 69 11.54 -12.46 0.64
N LEU A 70 12.60 -13.25 0.86
CA LEU A 70 12.99 -14.29 -0.06
C LEU A 70 12.25 -15.59 0.28
N ASN A 71 11.83 -16.30 -0.77
CA ASN A 71 11.38 -17.67 -0.65
C ASN A 71 12.55 -18.62 -0.31
N ARG A 72 12.26 -19.90 -0.14
CA ARG A 72 13.26 -20.93 0.21
C ARG A 72 14.44 -21.01 -0.77
N ASP A 73 14.22 -20.65 -2.03
CA ASP A 73 15.24 -20.70 -3.07
C ASP A 73 16.03 -19.37 -3.16
N GLY A 74 15.82 -18.45 -2.20
CA GLY A 74 16.48 -17.15 -2.15
C GLY A 74 15.96 -16.16 -3.19
N LYS A 75 14.73 -16.31 -3.66
CA LYS A 75 14.11 -15.44 -4.68
C LYS A 75 12.91 -14.70 -4.13
N VAL A 76 12.74 -13.45 -4.56
CA VAL A 76 11.50 -12.70 -4.34
C VAL A 76 10.36 -13.37 -5.12
N GLN A 77 9.23 -13.56 -4.45
CA GLN A 77 7.98 -14.04 -5.03
C GLN A 77 6.85 -13.29 -4.35
N LEU A 78 5.99 -12.65 -5.15
CA LEU A 78 5.01 -11.66 -4.70
C LEU A 78 3.61 -12.16 -5.01
N ASP A 79 2.66 -11.76 -4.16
CA ASP A 79 1.23 -11.93 -4.38
C ASP A 79 0.56 -10.55 -4.21
N ALA A 80 -0.46 -10.25 -5.01
CA ALA A 80 -1.22 -8.99 -4.89
C ALA A 80 -2.68 -9.16 -5.30
N LEU A 81 -3.58 -8.37 -4.73
CA LEU A 81 -4.98 -8.27 -5.17
C LEU A 81 -5.54 -6.85 -5.10
N ILE A 82 -6.53 -6.56 -5.92
CA ILE A 82 -7.29 -5.31 -5.88
C ILE A 82 -8.76 -5.58 -6.25
N MET A 83 -9.69 -4.80 -5.69
CA MET A 83 -11.12 -4.98 -5.90
C MET A 83 -11.86 -3.64 -5.97
N ASP A 84 -12.74 -3.49 -6.97
CA ASP A 84 -13.71 -2.39 -7.03
C ASP A 84 -15.01 -2.81 -6.31
N GLY A 85 -15.28 -2.15 -5.17
CA GLY A 85 -16.46 -2.44 -4.34
C GLY A 85 -17.80 -2.08 -4.99
N SER A 86 -17.82 -1.26 -6.04
CA SER A 86 -19.06 -0.88 -6.74
C SER A 86 -19.56 -1.95 -7.70
N THR A 87 -18.64 -2.70 -8.31
CA THR A 87 -18.92 -3.72 -9.33
C THR A 87 -18.59 -5.14 -8.88
N LEU A 88 -17.89 -5.29 -7.75
CA LEU A 88 -17.28 -6.54 -7.27
C LEU A 88 -16.27 -7.16 -8.23
N ARG A 89 -15.78 -6.40 -9.22
CA ARG A 89 -14.69 -6.83 -10.09
C ARG A 89 -13.40 -6.84 -9.28
N ALA A 90 -12.63 -7.92 -9.42
CA ALA A 90 -11.35 -8.10 -8.74
C ALA A 90 -10.30 -8.65 -9.70
N GLY A 91 -9.04 -8.38 -9.39
CA GLY A 91 -7.87 -8.97 -10.04
C GLY A 91 -6.86 -9.37 -8.99
N GLY A 92 -6.11 -10.44 -9.25
CA GLY A 92 -5.02 -10.89 -8.38
C GLY A 92 -4.02 -11.73 -9.16
N VAL A 93 -2.79 -11.76 -8.66
CA VAL A 93 -1.63 -12.47 -9.21
C VAL A 93 -0.86 -13.17 -8.12
#